data_AF-A0A956C004-F1
#
_entry.id   AF-A0A956C004-F1
#
_cell.length_a   1.000
_cell.length_b   1.000
_cell.length_c   1.000
_cell.angle_alpha   90.00
_cell.angle_beta   90.00
_cell.angle_gamma   90.00
#
_symmetry.space_group_name_H-M   'P 1'
#
loop_
_entity.id
_entity.type
_entity.pdbx_description
1 polymer ?
#
loop_
_entity_poly.entity_id
_entity_poly.type
_entity_poly.pdbx_seq_one_letter_code
_entity_poly.pdbx_strand_id
1 'polypeptide(L)'
;STHGAFGAIAFGIGTSQVRDVLATQTMAMSKLKVRRINVDGQLGAGVYSKDVILHIIRTLGVNGGVGYAYEFGGSTIENMTMEERMTLCNMSIEGGARVGYVNPDEKTFEYIKGRRYAPKGADWDKAVARWKALASDADAKYDDVVNIKAQDIAPTVTWGINPGQAISVVE
;
A
#
# COMPACT_ATOMS: atom_id res chain seq x y z
N SER A 1 0.68 8.04 2.75
CA SER A 1 0.43 6.76 2.07
C SER A 1 1.66 5.86 2.04
N THR A 2 2.84 6.34 1.61
CA THR A 2 4.09 5.53 1.49
C THR A 2 4.44 4.69 2.73
N HIS A 3 4.26 5.22 3.94
CA HIS A 3 4.57 4.50 5.18
C HIS A 3 3.79 3.19 5.36
N GLY A 4 2.66 3.00 4.66
CA GLY A 4 1.92 1.74 4.73
C GLY A 4 2.63 0.55 4.13
N ALA A 5 3.72 0.77 3.38
CA ALA A 5 4.66 -0.29 3.01
C ALA A 5 5.29 -0.99 4.23
N PHE A 6 5.31 -0.32 5.39
CA PHE A 6 5.87 -0.81 6.65
C PHE A 6 4.79 -1.31 7.62
N GLY A 7 3.56 -1.54 7.16
CA GLY A 7 2.43 -1.92 8.02
C GLY A 7 1.87 -0.76 8.85
N ALA A 8 2.04 0.49 8.40
CA ALA A 8 1.50 1.67 9.09
C ALA A 8 0.25 2.25 8.39
N ILE A 9 -0.77 2.60 9.16
CA ILE A 9 -1.90 3.38 8.63
C ILE A 9 -1.48 4.85 8.54
N ALA A 10 -1.18 5.33 7.34
CA ALA A 10 -0.64 6.68 7.14
C ALA A 10 -1.31 7.42 5.98
N PHE A 11 -1.94 8.55 6.30
CA PHE A 11 -2.68 9.39 5.34
C PHE A 11 -2.43 10.88 5.63
N GLY A 12 -2.59 11.70 4.60
CA GLY A 12 -2.50 13.15 4.74
C GLY A 12 -3.75 13.75 5.39
N ILE A 13 -3.56 14.77 6.21
CA ILE A 13 -4.63 15.53 6.86
C ILE A 13 -4.44 17.03 6.64
N GLY A 14 -5.53 17.78 6.64
CA GLY A 14 -5.50 19.23 6.45
C GLY A 14 -4.97 19.97 7.69
N THR A 15 -4.51 21.20 7.51
CA THR A 15 -3.92 22.01 8.60
C THR A 15 -4.84 22.17 9.81
N SER A 16 -6.16 22.31 9.60
CA SER A 16 -7.13 22.36 10.70
C SER A 16 -7.16 21.05 11.49
N GLN A 17 -7.12 19.91 10.81
CA GLN A 17 -7.05 18.61 11.47
C GLN A 17 -5.72 18.42 12.23
N VAL A 18 -4.61 18.95 11.71
CA VAL A 18 -3.33 18.96 12.43
C VAL A 18 -3.46 19.71 13.75
N ARG A 19 -4.03 20.92 13.74
CA ARG A 19 -4.29 21.68 14.98
C ARG A 19 -5.13 20.87 15.96
N ASP A 20 -6.21 20.26 15.47
CA ASP A 20 -7.13 19.51 16.32
C ASP A 20 -6.45 18.25 16.90
N VAL A 21 -5.62 17.54 16.13
CA VAL A 21 -4.80 16.41 16.62
C VAL A 21 -3.78 16.90 17.65
N LEU A 22 -3.09 18.00 17.42
CA LEU A 22 -2.13 18.54 18.38
C LEU A 22 -2.80 18.95 19.69
N ALA A 23 -4.01 19.51 19.63
CA ALA A 23 -4.76 19.94 20.79
C ALA A 23 -5.43 18.78 21.54
N THR A 24 -5.93 17.76 20.84
CA THR A 24 -6.81 16.74 21.43
C THR A 24 -6.26 15.32 21.36
N GLN A 25 -5.20 15.06 20.58
CA GLN A 25 -4.70 13.73 20.23
C GLN A 25 -5.75 12.83 19.55
N THR A 26 -6.81 13.43 18.98
CA THR A 26 -7.90 12.72 18.32
C THR A 26 -8.26 13.36 16.99
N MET A 27 -8.95 12.60 16.14
CA MET A 27 -9.45 13.08 14.85
C MET A 27 -10.79 12.43 14.56
N ALA A 28 -11.80 13.24 14.23
CA ALA A 28 -13.08 12.75 13.77
C ALA A 28 -12.98 12.29 12.31
N MET A 29 -13.25 11.01 12.06
CA MET A 29 -13.18 10.41 10.72
C MET A 29 -14.18 9.26 10.62
N SER A 30 -14.80 9.11 9.45
CA SER A 30 -15.61 7.92 9.14
C SER A 30 -14.72 6.69 8.98
N LYS A 31 -15.17 5.54 9.48
CA LYS A 31 -14.45 4.28 9.28
C LYS A 31 -14.31 4.01 7.78
N LEU A 32 -13.08 3.73 7.34
CA LEU A 32 -12.80 3.32 5.97
C LEU A 32 -13.30 1.89 5.74
N LYS A 33 -13.87 1.65 4.57
CA LYS A 33 -14.03 0.29 4.05
C LYS A 33 -12.66 -0.26 3.67
N VAL A 34 -12.47 -1.56 3.72
CA VAL A 34 -11.21 -2.19 3.31
C VAL A 34 -11.41 -2.90 1.98
N ARG A 35 -10.64 -2.48 0.97
CA ARG A 35 -10.52 -3.20 -0.30
C ARG A 35 -9.21 -3.97 -0.31
N ARG A 36 -9.30 -5.30 -0.41
CA ARG A 36 -8.15 -6.17 -0.63
C ARG A 36 -7.82 -6.23 -2.11
N ILE A 37 -6.57 -5.95 -2.48
CA ILE A 37 -6.09 -6.02 -3.86
C ILE A 37 -4.98 -7.06 -3.90
N ASN A 38 -5.29 -8.21 -4.47
CA ASN A 38 -4.35 -9.30 -4.66
C ASN A 38 -3.71 -9.21 -6.05
N VAL A 39 -2.38 -9.26 -6.12
CA VAL A 39 -1.62 -9.40 -7.36
C VAL A 39 -0.81 -10.68 -7.27
N ASP A 40 -1.17 -11.66 -8.09
CA ASP A 40 -0.61 -13.01 -8.05
C ASP A 40 0.10 -13.38 -9.34
N GLY A 41 1.20 -14.13 -9.21
CA GLY A 41 2.06 -14.53 -10.33
C GLY A 41 3.39 -13.80 -10.40
N GLN A 42 4.05 -13.94 -11.56
CA GLN A 42 5.35 -13.32 -11.85
C GLN A 42 5.15 -12.18 -12.85
N LEU A 43 5.79 -11.04 -12.56
CA LEU A 43 5.80 -9.89 -13.47
C LEU A 43 6.65 -10.21 -14.72
N GLY A 44 6.20 -9.71 -15.87
CA GLY A 44 6.96 -9.78 -17.11
C GLY A 44 8.25 -8.96 -17.06
N ALA A 45 9.15 -9.22 -18.02
CA ALA A 45 10.38 -8.43 -18.14
C ALA A 45 10.07 -6.95 -18.38
N GLY A 46 10.75 -6.06 -17.64
CA GLY A 46 10.55 -4.62 -17.73
C GLY A 46 9.29 -4.10 -17.03
N VAL A 47 8.57 -4.95 -16.29
CA VAL A 47 7.41 -4.58 -15.48
C VAL A 47 7.85 -4.46 -14.01
N TYR A 48 7.56 -3.32 -13.40
CA TYR A 48 7.95 -2.99 -12.03
C TYR A 48 6.76 -2.57 -11.18
N SER A 49 6.99 -2.33 -9.89
CA SER A 49 5.95 -1.88 -8.94
C SER A 49 5.15 -0.66 -9.41
N LYS A 50 5.78 0.24 -10.18
CA LYS A 50 5.12 1.39 -10.80
C LYS A 50 4.03 0.96 -11.79
N ASP A 51 4.32 -0.01 -12.65
CA ASP A 51 3.35 -0.53 -13.62
C ASP A 51 2.21 -1.25 -12.91
N VAL A 52 2.50 -1.97 -11.84
CA VAL A 52 1.49 -2.64 -11.01
C VAL A 52 0.48 -1.63 -10.45
N ILE A 53 0.95 -0.55 -9.81
CA ILE A 53 0.03 0.42 -9.23
C ILE A 53 -0.74 1.21 -10.30
N LEU A 54 -0.11 1.51 -11.45
CA LEU A 54 -0.79 2.16 -12.57
C LEU A 54 -1.87 1.26 -13.17
N HIS A 55 -1.60 -0.04 -13.31
CA HIS A 55 -2.59 -1.01 -13.75
C HIS A 55 -3.77 -1.08 -12.78
N ILE A 56 -3.51 -1.12 -11.46
CA ILE A 56 -4.56 -1.07 -10.43
C ILE A 56 -5.42 0.21 -10.57
N ILE A 57 -4.78 1.39 -10.73
CA ILE A 57 -5.48 2.67 -10.88
C ILE A 57 -6.30 2.70 -12.18
N ARG A 58 -5.77 2.18 -13.29
CA ARG A 58 -6.49 2.10 -14.57
C ARG A 58 -7.72 1.19 -14.44
N THR A 59 -7.57 0.04 -13.78
CA THR A 59 -8.64 -0.95 -13.61
C THR A 59 -9.75 -0.47 -12.68
N LEU A 60 -9.40 0.20 -11.57
CA LEU A 60 -10.39 0.68 -10.59
C LEU A 60 -10.88 2.11 -10.88
N GLY A 61 -10.18 2.84 -11.74
CA GLY A 61 -10.35 4.28 -11.97
C GLY A 61 -9.74 5.15 -10.88
N VAL A 62 -9.52 6.42 -11.20
CA VAL A 62 -8.90 7.42 -10.29
C VAL A 62 -9.74 7.72 -9.04
N ASN A 63 -11.04 7.44 -9.08
CA ASN A 63 -11.94 7.55 -7.92
C ASN A 63 -12.26 6.19 -7.29
N GLY A 64 -11.62 5.11 -7.75
CA GLY A 64 -11.92 3.75 -7.30
C GLY A 64 -11.76 3.57 -5.79
N GLY A 65 -10.81 4.28 -5.18
CA GLY A 65 -10.47 4.16 -3.77
C GLY A 65 -11.24 5.10 -2.84
N VAL A 66 -12.14 5.93 -3.36
CA VAL A 66 -12.90 6.87 -2.52
C VAL A 66 -13.71 6.10 -1.47
N GLY A 67 -13.44 6.39 -0.19
CA GLY A 67 -14.06 5.71 0.96
C GLY A 67 -13.37 4.40 1.39
N TYR A 68 -12.32 3.98 0.70
CA TYR A 68 -11.56 2.76 0.99
C TYR A 68 -10.15 3.05 1.54
N ALA A 69 -9.69 2.11 2.38
CA ALA A 69 -8.29 1.78 2.55
C ALA A 69 -7.97 0.61 1.61
N TYR A 70 -6.83 0.69 0.93
CA TYR A 70 -6.31 -0.41 0.12
C TYR A 70 -5.37 -1.26 0.96
N GLU A 71 -5.69 -2.54 1.03
CA GLU A 71 -4.82 -3.57 1.55
C GLU A 71 -4.24 -4.36 0.37
N PHE A 72 -2.94 -4.26 0.15
CA PHE A 72 -2.27 -4.97 -0.94
C PHE A 72 -1.71 -6.30 -0.46
N GLY A 73 -1.84 -7.33 -1.29
CA GLY A 73 -1.05 -8.54 -1.14
C GLY A 73 -1.17 -9.46 -2.34
N GLY A 74 -1.06 -10.78 -2.12
CA GLY A 74 -0.83 -11.73 -3.19
C GLY A 74 0.66 -11.91 -3.47
N SER A 75 0.99 -12.98 -4.18
CA SER A 75 2.36 -13.48 -4.28
C SER A 75 3.33 -12.46 -4.90
N THR A 76 2.85 -11.59 -5.80
CA THR A 76 3.70 -10.56 -6.41
C THR A 76 4.09 -9.49 -5.39
N ILE A 77 3.15 -9.03 -4.58
CA ILE A 77 3.38 -7.98 -3.57
C ILE A 77 4.25 -8.50 -2.42
N GLU A 78 4.02 -9.75 -2.00
CA GLU A 78 4.88 -10.44 -1.03
C GLU A 78 6.32 -10.53 -1.55
N ASN A 79 6.50 -10.78 -2.85
CA ASN A 79 7.80 -10.85 -3.50
C ASN A 79 8.49 -9.49 -3.76
N MET A 80 7.78 -8.37 -3.64
CA MET A 80 8.39 -7.04 -3.76
C MET A 80 9.41 -6.73 -2.66
N THR A 81 10.39 -5.91 -3.00
CA THR A 81 11.28 -5.20 -2.06
C THR A 81 10.54 -4.10 -1.31
N MET A 82 11.16 -3.52 -0.28
CA MET A 82 10.53 -2.43 0.48
C MET A 82 10.36 -1.16 -0.35
N GLU A 83 11.31 -0.83 -1.21
CA GLU A 83 11.24 0.30 -2.14
C GLU A 83 10.07 0.16 -3.13
N GLU A 84 9.82 -1.05 -3.61
CA GLU A 84 8.69 -1.37 -4.48
C GLU A 84 7.36 -1.26 -3.74
N ARG A 85 7.28 -1.76 -2.51
CA ARG A 85 6.09 -1.58 -1.65
C ARG A 85 5.83 -0.11 -1.32
N MET A 86 6.89 0.68 -1.12
CA MET A 86 6.79 2.13 -0.93
C MET A 86 6.21 2.81 -2.17
N THR A 87 6.63 2.40 -3.37
CA THR A 87 6.08 2.90 -4.64
C THR A 87 4.59 2.59 -4.76
N LEU A 88 4.20 1.34 -4.50
CA LEU A 88 2.80 0.89 -4.49
C LEU A 88 1.95 1.68 -3.50
N CYS A 89 2.40 1.78 -2.25
CA CYS A 89 1.66 2.47 -1.20
C CYS A 89 1.60 3.98 -1.44
N ASN A 90 2.67 4.59 -1.96
CA ASN A 90 2.70 6.02 -2.28
C ASN A 90 1.52 6.39 -3.19
N MET A 91 1.36 5.64 -4.27
CA MET A 91 0.39 5.90 -5.34
C MET A 91 -1.05 5.45 -5.03
N SER A 92 -1.33 4.95 -3.83
CA SER A 92 -2.71 4.62 -3.42
C SER A 92 -3.64 5.86 -3.40
N ILE A 93 -3.09 7.05 -3.12
CA ILE A 93 -3.83 8.31 -3.08
C ILE A 93 -4.30 8.73 -4.48
N GLU A 94 -3.48 8.47 -5.50
CA GLU A 94 -3.74 8.73 -6.91
C GLU A 94 -4.89 7.87 -7.47
N GLY A 95 -5.13 6.70 -6.86
CA GLY A 95 -6.33 5.88 -7.08
C GLY A 95 -7.52 6.27 -6.20
N GLY A 96 -7.42 7.35 -5.42
CA GLY A 96 -8.47 7.86 -4.54
C GLY A 96 -8.52 7.22 -3.15
N ALA A 97 -7.67 6.23 -2.85
CA ALA A 97 -7.65 5.58 -1.54
C ALA A 97 -7.00 6.48 -0.49
N ARG A 98 -7.53 6.48 0.73
CA ARG A 98 -6.95 7.26 1.83
C ARG A 98 -5.62 6.68 2.30
N VAL A 99 -5.51 5.36 2.26
CA VAL A 99 -4.40 4.57 2.79
C VAL A 99 -4.08 3.47 1.79
N GLY A 100 -2.80 3.22 1.57
CA GLY A 100 -2.29 1.98 1.00
C GLY A 100 -1.52 1.26 2.09
N TYR A 101 -1.74 -0.03 2.26
CA TYR A 101 -1.18 -0.84 3.34
C TYR A 101 -0.71 -2.19 2.82
N VAL A 102 0.47 -2.63 3.27
CA VAL A 102 1.02 -3.97 3.06
C VAL A 102 1.27 -4.58 4.44
N ASN A 103 0.86 -5.84 4.64
CA ASN A 103 1.14 -6.55 5.89
C ASN A 103 2.66 -6.60 6.14
N PRO A 104 3.12 -6.21 7.34
CA PRO A 104 4.53 -6.27 7.65
C PRO A 104 4.98 -7.72 7.83
N ASP A 105 6.11 -8.05 7.22
CA ASP A 105 6.68 -9.40 7.14
C ASP A 105 8.20 -9.38 7.36
N GLU A 106 8.85 -10.53 7.17
CA GLU A 106 10.30 -10.69 7.31
C GLU A 106 11.09 -9.64 6.52
N LYS A 107 10.69 -9.32 5.27
CA LYS A 107 11.35 -8.28 4.47
C LYS A 107 11.27 -6.91 5.12
N THR A 108 10.12 -6.61 5.71
CA THR A 108 9.89 -5.36 6.45
C THR A 108 10.81 -5.29 7.67
N PHE A 109 10.93 -6.38 8.42
CA PHE A 109 11.76 -6.43 9.63
C PHE A 109 13.25 -6.38 9.29
N GLU A 110 13.72 -7.14 8.31
CA GLU A 110 15.09 -7.10 7.84
C GLU A 110 15.49 -5.72 7.36
N TYR A 111 14.60 -5.04 6.63
CA TYR A 111 14.84 -3.69 6.16
C TYR A 111 15.05 -2.68 7.30
N ILE A 112 14.28 -2.80 8.38
CA ILE A 112 14.37 -1.90 9.53
C ILE A 112 15.56 -2.25 10.43
N LYS A 113 15.95 -3.52 10.52
CA LYS A 113 16.94 -4.01 11.47
C LYS A 113 18.27 -3.25 11.34
N GLY A 114 18.79 -2.80 12.48
CA GLY A 114 20.08 -2.09 12.54
C GLY A 114 20.06 -0.64 12.05
N ARG A 115 18.92 -0.11 11.58
CA ARG A 115 18.80 1.33 11.25
C ARG A 115 18.92 2.20 12.50
N ARG A 116 19.31 3.47 12.30
CA ARG A 116 19.61 4.44 13.38
C ARG A 116 18.56 4.50 14.49
N TYR A 117 17.28 4.43 14.15
CA TYR A 117 16.15 4.52 15.08
C TYR A 117 15.42 3.19 15.30
N ALA A 118 15.97 2.09 14.80
CA ALA A 118 15.41 0.77 15.06
C ALA A 118 15.61 0.39 16.53
N PRO A 119 14.63 -0.27 17.17
CA PRO A 119 14.80 -0.87 18.49
C PRO A 119 15.99 -1.85 18.49
N LYS A 120 16.59 -2.07 19.67
CA LYS A 120 17.78 -2.92 19.82
C LYS A 120 17.58 -3.95 20.94
N GLY A 121 18.30 -5.06 20.85
CA GLY A 121 18.26 -6.12 21.88
C GLY A 121 16.83 -6.60 22.13
N ALA A 122 16.44 -6.73 23.40
CA ALA A 122 15.10 -7.22 23.77
C ALA A 122 13.94 -6.34 23.24
N ASP A 123 14.16 -5.04 23.02
CA ASP A 123 13.13 -4.16 22.46
C ASP A 123 12.91 -4.41 20.96
N TRP A 124 13.92 -4.94 20.25
CA TRP A 124 13.77 -5.43 18.88
C TRP A 124 12.79 -6.60 18.82
N ASP A 125 12.99 -7.61 19.67
CA ASP A 125 12.15 -8.81 19.66
C ASP A 125 10.70 -8.49 20.01
N LYS A 126 10.49 -7.60 21.00
CA LYS A 126 9.15 -7.08 21.34
C LYS A 126 8.51 -6.31 20.18
N ALA A 127 9.29 -5.47 19.50
CA ALA A 127 8.79 -4.69 18.37
C ALA A 127 8.39 -5.59 17.20
N VAL A 128 9.22 -6.57 16.84
CA VAL A 128 8.91 -7.55 15.79
C VAL A 128 7.67 -8.36 16.15
N ALA A 129 7.55 -8.85 17.38
CA ALA A 129 6.35 -9.56 17.82
C ALA A 129 5.08 -8.70 17.67
N ARG A 130 5.16 -7.42 18.07
CA ARG A 130 4.05 -6.46 17.88
C ARG A 130 3.74 -6.21 16.40
N TRP A 131 4.76 -6.05 15.56
CA TRP A 131 4.55 -5.78 14.14
C TRP A 131 3.93 -6.99 13.42
N LYS A 132 4.35 -8.22 13.75
CA LYS A 132 3.72 -9.45 13.22
C LYS A 132 2.22 -9.50 13.55
N ALA A 133 1.82 -9.03 14.73
CA ALA A 133 0.42 -8.96 15.13
C ALA A 133 -0.40 -7.86 14.42
N LEU A 134 0.22 -7.02 13.58
CA LEU A 134 -0.50 -6.06 12.73
C LEU A 134 -0.99 -6.70 11.43
N ALA A 135 -0.42 -7.84 11.03
CA ALA A 135 -0.84 -8.51 9.81
C ALA A 135 -2.30 -8.97 9.92
N SER A 136 -3.06 -8.81 8.83
CA SER A 136 -4.45 -9.27 8.77
C SER A 136 -4.52 -10.78 8.97
N ASP A 137 -5.50 -11.22 9.77
CA ASP A 137 -5.77 -12.64 10.01
C ASP A 137 -6.15 -13.37 8.70
N ALA A 138 -5.94 -14.69 8.66
CA ALA A 138 -6.25 -15.50 7.47
C ALA A 138 -7.73 -15.50 7.08
N ASP A 139 -8.63 -15.26 8.04
CA ASP A 139 -10.08 -15.17 7.86
C ASP A 139 -10.61 -13.72 7.91
N ALA A 140 -9.73 -12.72 7.79
CA ALA A 140 -10.10 -11.32 7.75
C ALA A 140 -11.14 -11.06 6.64
N LYS A 141 -12.18 -10.30 7.01
CA LYS A 141 -13.26 -9.92 6.09
C LYS A 141 -12.97 -8.56 5.47
N TYR A 142 -13.12 -8.51 4.15
CA TYR A 142 -12.94 -7.29 3.36
C TYR A 142 -14.28 -6.82 2.80
N ASP A 143 -14.45 -5.50 2.70
CA ASP A 143 -15.64 -4.91 2.08
C ASP A 143 -15.64 -5.12 0.55
N ASP A 144 -14.46 -5.27 -0.04
CA ASP A 144 -14.26 -5.56 -1.46
C ASP A 144 -12.95 -6.33 -1.70
N VAL A 145 -12.92 -7.19 -2.72
CA VAL A 145 -11.75 -7.99 -3.09
C VAL A 145 -11.53 -7.92 -4.59
N VAL A 146 -10.34 -7.48 -4.99
CA VAL A 146 -9.92 -7.35 -6.38
C VAL A 146 -8.72 -8.27 -6.60
N ASN A 147 -8.80 -9.15 -7.59
CA ASN A 147 -7.72 -10.07 -7.93
C ASN A 147 -7.18 -9.75 -9.33
N ILE A 148 -5.87 -9.61 -9.43
CA ILE A 148 -5.14 -9.25 -10.66
C ILE A 148 -4.05 -10.30 -10.89
N LYS A 149 -3.92 -10.77 -12.13
CA LYS A 149 -2.81 -11.63 -12.54
C LYS A 149 -1.63 -10.75 -12.94
N ALA A 150 -0.46 -11.02 -12.40
CA ALA A 150 0.77 -10.29 -12.70
C ALA A 150 1.12 -10.30 -14.20
N GLN A 151 0.73 -11.37 -14.91
CA GLN A 151 0.96 -11.54 -16.35
C GLN A 151 0.12 -10.60 -17.22
N ASP A 152 -0.99 -10.06 -16.68
CA ASP A 152 -1.85 -9.11 -17.39
C ASP A 152 -1.30 -7.67 -17.28
N ILE A 153 -0.21 -7.47 -16.53
CA ILE A 153 0.43 -6.19 -16.31
C ILE A 153 1.59 -6.05 -17.29
N ALA A 154 1.53 -5.03 -18.14
CA ALA A 154 2.57 -4.69 -19.09
C ALA A 154 3.24 -3.36 -18.70
N PRO A 155 4.45 -3.05 -19.21
CA PRO A 155 5.09 -1.78 -18.93
C PRO A 155 4.17 -0.64 -19.36
N THR A 156 4.00 0.34 -18.48
CA THR A 156 2.92 1.32 -18.55
C THR A 156 3.49 2.72 -18.47
N VAL A 157 3.02 3.59 -19.36
CA VAL A 157 3.29 5.03 -19.30
C VAL A 157 2.01 5.79 -19.02
N THR A 158 2.12 6.88 -18.27
CA THR A 158 1.02 7.82 -18.04
C THR A 158 1.21 9.07 -18.91
N TRP A 159 0.13 9.61 -19.46
CA TRP A 159 0.12 10.90 -20.15
C TRP A 159 -1.01 11.79 -19.62
N GLY A 160 -1.04 13.05 -20.06
CA GLY A 160 -2.15 13.96 -19.77
C GLY A 160 -2.13 14.51 -18.35
N ILE A 161 -3.31 14.54 -17.72
CA ILE A 161 -3.58 15.33 -16.51
C ILE A 161 -3.97 14.49 -15.29
N ASN A 162 -4.17 13.17 -15.45
CA ASN A 162 -4.46 12.28 -14.33
C ASN A 162 -3.83 10.89 -14.52
N PRO A 163 -3.47 10.18 -13.43
CA PRO A 163 -2.76 8.90 -13.50
C PRO A 163 -3.60 7.74 -14.05
N GLY A 164 -4.92 7.90 -14.21
CA GLY A 164 -5.77 6.94 -14.92
C GLY A 164 -5.59 6.98 -16.44
N GLN A 165 -4.98 8.03 -16.98
CA GLN A 165 -4.57 8.10 -18.39
C GLN A 165 -3.26 7.33 -18.56
N ALA A 166 -3.39 6.01 -18.51
CA ALA A 166 -2.30 5.04 -18.55
C ALA A 166 -2.54 3.99 -19.66
N ILE A 167 -1.48 3.60 -20.36
CA ILE A 167 -1.48 2.74 -21.55
C ILE A 167 -0.24 1.87 -21.47
N SER A 168 -0.38 0.65 -21.96
CA SER A 168 0.78 -0.19 -22.15
C SER A 168 1.65 0.36 -23.29
N VAL A 169 2.96 0.23 -23.16
CA VAL A 169 3.90 0.55 -24.25
C VAL A 169 3.80 -0.41 -25.44
N VAL A 170 3.02 -1.49 -25.32
CA VAL A 170 2.78 -2.46 -26.41
C VAL A 170 1.41 -2.30 -27.08
N GLU A 171 0.62 -1.29 -26.68
CA GLU A 171 -0.65 -0.89 -27.30
C GLU A 171 -0.44 0.32 -28.22
#